data_AF-A0AAE3RWS5-F1
#
_entry.id   AF-A0AAE3RWS5-F1
#
_cell.length_a   1.000
_cell.length_b   1.000
_cell.length_c   1.000
_cell.angle_alpha   90.00
_cell.angle_beta   90.00
_cell.angle_gamma   90.00
#
_symmetry.space_group_name_H-M   'P 1'
#
loop_
_entity.id
_entity.type
_entity.pdbx_description
1 polymer ?
#
loop_
_entity_poly.entity_id
_entity_poly.type
_entity_poly.pdbx_seq_one_letter_code
_entity_poly.pdbx_strand_id
1 'polypeptide(L)'
;MTVTTFSELELDESLLDALQEKGFTRPTAIQAAAIPPALDGRDVLGSAPTGTGKTAAYLLPALQHLLDFPRKKSGPPRILILTPTRELAMQVAEHARELAKNTHLDIATITGGVAYMNHMEVFSENQDIVVATTGRLLQYIKEENFDCHAVETLILDEADRMLDMGFAQDIEHIAGETRWRKQTMLFSATLEGDAIKDFAERLLEDPVEVSADPSTRERKKIHQFYYRADDIEHKTAMLIHLLKQPEATRSIVFVRKRERVHELAGWLRQAGINNCYLEGEMVQNKRNEAIKRLTDGRVNVLVATDVAARGIDIPDVSHVFNFDMPRSGDAYLHRIGRTGRAGRKGTAISLVEAHDHLLLGKASRYIDEPLKARVIDELRPTTRAPSEKSNGKPSKKVLAKRAEKKAKEKEKPRVKKRHRDAKNIGKRRKPSGAATQQSDKE
;
A
#
# COMPACT_ATOMS: atom_id res chain seq x y z
N MET A 1 -4.23 -8.22 -32.89
CA MET A 1 -5.02 -9.46 -32.73
C MET A 1 -5.28 -9.63 -31.24
N THR A 2 -6.47 -10.06 -30.81
CA THR A 2 -6.70 -10.35 -29.39
C THR A 2 -6.20 -11.75 -29.09
N VAL A 3 -5.06 -11.85 -28.40
CA VAL A 3 -4.46 -13.12 -27.99
C VAL A 3 -5.42 -13.87 -27.08
N THR A 4 -5.77 -15.11 -27.44
CA THR A 4 -6.74 -15.93 -26.67
C THR A 4 -6.11 -17.06 -25.87
N THR A 5 -4.90 -17.47 -26.23
CA THR A 5 -4.11 -18.51 -25.55
C THR A 5 -2.65 -18.07 -25.41
N PHE A 6 -1.92 -18.62 -24.43
CA PHE A 6 -0.49 -18.31 -24.27
C PHE A 6 0.36 -18.83 -25.43
N SER A 7 -0.06 -19.91 -26.09
CA SER A 7 0.64 -20.48 -27.24
C SER A 7 0.63 -19.57 -28.48
N GLU A 8 -0.31 -18.63 -28.57
CA GLU A 8 -0.34 -17.60 -29.63
C GLU A 8 0.72 -16.51 -29.45
N LEU A 9 1.39 -16.45 -28.29
CA LEU A 9 2.41 -15.44 -27.98
C LEU A 9 3.82 -15.87 -28.42
N GLU A 10 3.96 -17.05 -29.03
CA GLU A 10 5.24 -17.58 -29.52
C GLU A 10 6.35 -17.58 -28.44
N LEU A 11 5.96 -17.84 -27.18
CA LEU A 11 6.89 -17.96 -26.06
C LEU A 11 7.68 -19.28 -26.13
N ASP A 12 8.87 -19.28 -25.55
CA ASP A 12 9.71 -20.48 -25.38
C ASP A 12 8.95 -21.58 -24.63
N GLU A 13 9.17 -22.84 -25.03
CA GLU A 13 8.49 -24.02 -24.46
C GLU A 13 8.69 -24.08 -22.93
N SER A 14 9.86 -23.69 -22.43
CA SER A 14 10.18 -23.69 -21.00
C SER A 14 9.23 -22.77 -20.20
N LEU A 15 8.85 -21.63 -20.79
CA LEU A 15 7.92 -20.68 -20.18
C LEU A 15 6.47 -21.16 -20.28
N LEU A 16 6.09 -21.78 -21.41
CA LEU A 16 4.76 -22.37 -21.59
C LEU A 16 4.51 -23.50 -20.60
N ASP A 17 5.50 -24.37 -20.37
CA ASP A 17 5.44 -25.44 -19.38
C ASP A 17 5.26 -24.89 -17.97
N ALA A 18 6.01 -23.85 -17.59
CA ALA A 18 5.87 -23.19 -16.29
C ALA A 18 4.47 -22.58 -16.09
N LEU A 19 3.89 -21.97 -17.13
CA LEU A 19 2.52 -21.47 -17.11
C LEU A 19 1.51 -22.60 -16.92
N GLN A 20 1.70 -23.74 -17.58
CA GLN A 20 0.86 -24.91 -17.45
C GLN A 20 0.93 -25.52 -16.05
N GLU A 21 2.13 -25.66 -15.47
CA GLU A 21 2.33 -26.14 -14.09
C GLU A 21 1.62 -25.25 -13.06
N LYS A 22 1.61 -23.94 -13.29
CA LYS A 22 0.84 -22.97 -12.49
C LYS A 22 -0.67 -23.03 -12.70
N GLY A 23 -1.15 -23.77 -13.70
CA GLY A 23 -2.56 -23.84 -14.08
C GLY A 23 -3.06 -22.58 -14.79
N PHE A 24 -2.17 -21.80 -15.41
CA PHE A 24 -2.56 -20.62 -16.21
C PHE A 24 -2.96 -21.06 -17.61
N THR A 25 -4.26 -21.22 -17.84
CA THR A 25 -4.78 -21.73 -19.11
C THR A 25 -4.97 -20.67 -20.19
N ARG A 26 -5.21 -19.40 -19.80
CA ARG A 26 -5.48 -18.29 -20.72
C ARG A 26 -4.93 -16.97 -20.17
N PRO A 27 -4.44 -16.08 -21.04
CA PRO A 27 -3.99 -14.77 -20.61
C PRO A 27 -5.16 -13.93 -20.08
N THR A 28 -4.91 -13.15 -19.03
CA THR A 28 -5.84 -12.13 -18.57
C THR A 28 -5.89 -10.96 -19.55
N ALA A 29 -6.89 -10.07 -19.43
CA ALA A 29 -7.02 -8.93 -20.34
C ALA A 29 -5.76 -8.04 -20.38
N ILE A 30 -5.12 -7.80 -19.22
CA ILE A 30 -3.88 -7.03 -19.16
C ILE A 30 -2.71 -7.79 -19.80
N GLN A 31 -2.63 -9.11 -19.64
CA GLN A 31 -1.59 -9.94 -20.26
C GLN A 31 -1.73 -9.98 -21.78
N ALA A 32 -2.94 -10.24 -22.28
CA ALA A 32 -3.21 -10.32 -23.72
C ALA A 32 -2.94 -9.00 -24.46
N ALA A 33 -3.06 -7.87 -23.77
CA ALA A 33 -2.84 -6.55 -24.34
C ALA A 33 -1.41 -6.03 -24.14
N ALA A 34 -0.75 -6.35 -23.03
CA ALA A 34 0.59 -5.85 -22.72
C ALA A 34 1.73 -6.75 -23.21
N ILE A 35 1.54 -8.08 -23.28
CA ILE A 35 2.63 -9.00 -23.65
C ILE A 35 3.08 -8.79 -25.11
N PRO A 36 2.19 -8.73 -26.13
CA PRO A 36 2.64 -8.56 -27.52
C PRO A 36 3.51 -7.31 -27.77
N PRO A 37 3.10 -6.08 -27.39
CA PRO A 37 3.95 -4.92 -27.60
C PRO A 37 5.24 -4.98 -26.76
N ALA A 38 5.21 -5.62 -25.59
CA ALA A 38 6.40 -5.80 -24.79
C ALA A 38 7.41 -6.79 -25.43
N LEU A 39 6.93 -7.84 -26.10
CA LEU A 39 7.77 -8.76 -26.90
C LEU A 39 8.39 -8.04 -28.11
N ASP A 40 7.67 -7.09 -28.70
CA ASP A 40 8.19 -6.21 -29.76
C ASP A 40 9.22 -5.17 -29.26
N GLY A 41 9.54 -5.17 -27.96
CA GLY A 41 10.50 -4.25 -27.34
C GLY A 41 9.97 -2.83 -27.14
N ARG A 42 8.66 -2.60 -27.29
CA ARG A 42 8.04 -1.28 -27.04
C ARG A 42 7.95 -1.00 -25.54
N ASP A 43 8.03 0.27 -25.19
CA ASP A 43 7.67 0.73 -23.84
C ASP A 43 6.17 0.47 -23.59
N VAL A 44 5.83 0.14 -22.35
CA VAL A 44 4.45 -0.19 -21.97
C VAL A 44 4.04 0.60 -20.75
N LEU A 45 2.91 1.31 -20.85
CA LEU A 45 2.22 1.92 -19.71
C LEU A 45 0.98 1.09 -19.38
N GLY A 46 1.10 0.20 -18.39
CA GLY A 46 0.06 -0.74 -18.00
C GLY A 46 -0.74 -0.28 -16.78
N SER A 47 -2.06 -0.19 -16.91
CA SER A 47 -3.00 0.07 -15.82
C SER A 47 -3.93 -1.12 -15.61
N ALA A 48 -3.86 -1.73 -14.43
CA ALA A 48 -4.83 -2.73 -14.02
C ALA A 48 -4.83 -2.90 -12.48
N PRO A 49 -5.98 -3.19 -11.86
CA PRO A 49 -6.05 -3.46 -10.42
C PRO A 49 -5.12 -4.60 -9.98
N THR A 50 -4.78 -4.65 -8.69
CA THR A 50 -4.02 -5.77 -8.12
C THR A 50 -4.76 -7.10 -8.31
N GLY A 51 -4.02 -8.17 -8.61
CA GLY A 51 -4.60 -9.51 -8.81
C GLY A 51 -5.16 -9.79 -10.20
N THR A 52 -4.95 -8.89 -11.17
CA THR A 52 -5.32 -9.07 -12.59
C THR A 52 -4.23 -9.72 -13.44
N GLY A 53 -3.09 -10.07 -12.86
CA GLY A 53 -2.00 -10.75 -13.57
C GLY A 53 -0.91 -9.84 -14.15
N LYS A 54 -0.81 -8.57 -13.70
CA LYS A 54 0.24 -7.60 -14.12
C LYS A 54 1.65 -8.16 -14.03
N THR A 55 1.97 -8.87 -12.95
CA THR A 55 3.30 -9.45 -12.74
C THR A 55 3.73 -10.36 -13.89
N ALA A 56 2.88 -11.29 -14.31
CA ALA A 56 3.20 -12.12 -15.48
C ALA A 56 3.18 -11.34 -16.80
N ALA A 57 2.41 -10.23 -16.89
CA ALA A 57 2.35 -9.42 -18.10
C ALA A 57 3.68 -8.74 -18.44
N TYR A 58 4.52 -8.41 -17.44
CA TYR A 58 5.87 -7.88 -17.67
C TYR A 58 6.98 -8.92 -17.51
N LEU A 59 6.77 -9.97 -16.70
CA LEU A 59 7.79 -11.01 -16.52
C LEU A 59 7.95 -11.89 -17.76
N LEU A 60 6.85 -12.30 -18.40
CA LEU A 60 6.91 -13.15 -19.59
C LEU A 60 7.74 -12.53 -20.73
N PRO A 61 7.49 -11.28 -21.17
CA PRO A 61 8.32 -10.69 -22.21
C PRO A 61 9.77 -10.45 -21.77
N ALA A 62 10.01 -10.12 -20.49
CA ALA A 62 11.36 -9.94 -19.98
C ALA A 62 12.16 -11.26 -19.94
N LEU A 63 11.52 -12.36 -19.53
CA LEU A 63 12.12 -13.69 -19.54
C LEU A 63 12.37 -14.15 -20.99
N GLN A 64 11.39 -13.98 -21.87
CA GLN A 64 11.53 -14.32 -23.29
C GLN A 64 12.72 -13.60 -23.93
N HIS A 65 12.87 -12.29 -23.69
CA HIS A 65 14.00 -11.50 -24.19
C HIS A 65 15.36 -12.07 -23.76
N LEU A 66 15.47 -12.57 -22.52
CA LEU A 66 16.71 -13.18 -22.04
C LEU A 66 17.00 -14.53 -22.71
N LEU A 67 15.96 -15.30 -23.06
CA LEU A 67 16.07 -16.59 -23.75
C LEU A 67 16.41 -16.42 -25.23
N ASP A 68 15.82 -15.43 -25.91
CA ASP A 68 16.09 -15.12 -27.32
C ASP A 68 17.51 -14.57 -27.53
N PHE A 69 18.01 -13.83 -26.53
CA PHE A 69 19.33 -13.20 -26.57
C PHE A 69 20.21 -13.68 -25.42
N PRO A 70 20.62 -14.95 -25.36
CA PRO A 70 21.38 -15.48 -24.23
C PRO A 70 22.77 -14.82 -24.15
N ARG A 71 23.19 -14.47 -22.93
CA ARG A 71 24.53 -13.91 -22.69
C ARG A 71 25.60 -14.97 -22.91
N LYS A 72 26.76 -14.56 -23.44
CA LYS A 72 27.93 -15.46 -23.65
C LYS A 72 28.87 -15.54 -22.44
N LYS A 73 28.79 -14.57 -21.52
CA LYS A 73 29.63 -14.45 -20.33
C LYS A 73 28.78 -14.02 -19.15
N SER A 74 29.14 -14.47 -17.96
CA SER A 74 28.56 -13.97 -16.71
C SER A 74 28.78 -12.46 -16.58
N GLY A 75 27.84 -11.79 -15.93
CA GLY A 75 27.89 -10.34 -15.81
C GLY A 75 26.72 -9.77 -14.99
N PRO A 76 26.62 -8.44 -14.94
CA PRO A 76 25.56 -7.73 -14.23
C PRO A 76 24.15 -8.06 -14.78
N PRO A 77 23.10 -7.69 -14.03
CA PRO A 77 21.71 -7.90 -14.44
C PRO A 77 21.35 -7.15 -15.72
N ARG A 78 20.55 -7.80 -16.57
CA ARG A 78 20.01 -7.24 -17.81
C ARG A 78 18.58 -6.74 -17.64
N ILE A 79 17.83 -7.30 -16.69
CA ILE A 79 16.49 -6.84 -16.33
C ILE A 79 16.52 -6.31 -14.91
N LEU A 80 16.04 -5.08 -14.73
CA LEU A 80 15.87 -4.46 -13.42
C LEU A 80 14.41 -4.19 -13.13
N ILE A 81 13.90 -4.71 -12.02
CA ILE A 81 12.51 -4.52 -11.59
C ILE A 81 12.48 -3.73 -10.29
N LEU A 82 11.90 -2.53 -10.32
CA LEU A 82 11.70 -1.68 -9.16
C LEU A 82 10.33 -1.89 -8.55
N THR A 83 10.30 -2.02 -7.22
CA THR A 83 9.08 -2.19 -6.44
C THR A 83 9.08 -1.25 -5.22
N PRO A 84 7.91 -0.76 -4.76
CA PRO A 84 7.80 0.14 -3.61
C PRO A 84 8.16 -0.51 -2.26
N THR A 85 7.99 -1.83 -2.13
CA THR A 85 8.08 -2.52 -0.84
C THR A 85 8.84 -3.82 -0.95
N ARG A 86 9.48 -4.23 0.15
CA ARG A 86 10.26 -5.48 0.22
C ARG A 86 9.40 -6.70 -0.05
N GLU A 87 8.18 -6.71 0.46
CA GLU A 87 7.27 -7.85 0.34
C GLU A 87 6.85 -8.04 -1.12
N LEU A 88 6.59 -6.94 -1.82
CA LEU A 88 6.32 -7.00 -3.26
C LEU A 88 7.56 -7.45 -4.02
N ALA A 89 8.76 -6.96 -3.69
CA ALA A 89 9.99 -7.42 -4.32
C ALA A 89 10.17 -8.94 -4.18
N MET A 90 9.94 -9.48 -2.98
CA MET A 90 10.03 -10.92 -2.72
C MET A 90 8.97 -11.71 -3.50
N GLN A 91 7.73 -11.22 -3.59
CA GLN A 91 6.66 -11.85 -4.37
C GLN A 91 6.97 -11.86 -5.87
N VAL A 92 7.43 -10.73 -6.40
CA VAL A 92 7.77 -10.61 -7.82
C VAL A 92 8.95 -11.51 -8.16
N ALA A 93 9.98 -11.58 -7.30
CA ALA A 93 11.09 -12.50 -7.50
C ALA A 93 10.67 -13.97 -7.42
N GLU A 94 9.76 -14.33 -6.51
CA GLU A 94 9.23 -15.68 -6.45
C GLU A 94 8.43 -16.02 -7.71
N HIS A 95 7.54 -15.14 -8.17
CA HIS A 95 6.82 -15.32 -9.43
C HIS A 95 7.77 -15.44 -10.63
N ALA A 96 8.84 -14.65 -10.66
CA ALA A 96 9.86 -14.76 -11.69
C ALA A 96 10.54 -16.13 -11.67
N ARG A 97 10.92 -16.65 -10.48
CA ARG A 97 11.54 -17.98 -10.35
C ARG A 97 10.59 -19.10 -10.76
N GLU A 98 9.32 -18.99 -10.40
CA GLU A 98 8.31 -19.97 -10.79
C GLU A 98 8.12 -19.99 -12.31
N LEU A 99 8.08 -18.83 -12.97
CA LEU A 99 7.98 -18.74 -14.43
C LEU A 99 9.28 -19.16 -15.14
N ALA A 100 10.43 -18.92 -14.51
CA ALA A 100 11.76 -19.26 -15.03
C ALA A 100 12.23 -20.67 -14.62
N LYS A 101 11.41 -21.45 -13.93
CA LYS A 101 11.80 -22.73 -13.28
C LYS A 101 12.47 -23.72 -14.24
N ASN A 102 12.05 -23.73 -15.50
CA ASN A 102 12.56 -24.63 -16.53
C ASN A 102 13.67 -23.97 -17.40
N THR A 103 14.26 -22.87 -16.92
CA THR A 103 15.32 -22.11 -17.62
C THR A 103 16.60 -22.09 -16.79
N HIS A 104 17.67 -21.50 -17.33
CA HIS A 104 18.93 -21.28 -16.63
C HIS A 104 19.08 -19.85 -16.07
N LEU A 105 17.99 -19.09 -15.99
CA LEU A 105 18.02 -17.68 -15.61
C LEU A 105 18.12 -17.49 -14.09
N ASP A 106 19.07 -16.65 -13.67
CA ASP A 106 19.30 -16.35 -12.27
C ASP A 106 18.56 -15.09 -11.81
N ILE A 107 17.84 -15.19 -10.69
CA ILE A 107 16.96 -14.13 -10.17
C ILE A 107 17.32 -13.80 -8.71
N ALA A 108 17.81 -12.58 -8.51
CA ALA A 108 18.14 -12.05 -7.19
C ALA A 108 17.19 -10.94 -6.72
N THR A 109 17.23 -10.70 -5.40
CA THR A 109 16.46 -9.64 -4.75
C THR A 109 17.37 -8.68 -3.99
N ILE A 110 17.16 -7.37 -4.17
CA ILE A 110 17.83 -6.32 -3.40
C ILE A 110 16.79 -5.55 -2.60
N THR A 111 16.70 -5.83 -1.30
CA THR A 111 15.74 -5.15 -0.41
C THR A 111 16.45 -4.59 0.82
N GLY A 112 15.94 -3.50 1.42
CA GLY A 112 16.54 -2.95 2.66
C GLY A 112 16.60 -4.01 3.78
N GLY A 113 17.24 -3.80 4.93
CA GLY A 113 17.20 -4.65 6.14
C GLY A 113 17.21 -6.20 6.00
N VAL A 114 17.82 -6.71 4.93
CA VAL A 114 18.50 -8.01 4.87
C VAL A 114 19.99 -7.73 5.13
N ALA A 115 20.71 -8.67 5.74
CA ALA A 115 22.12 -8.48 6.07
C ALA A 115 22.95 -8.18 4.80
N TYR A 116 23.87 -7.22 4.90
CA TYR A 116 24.71 -6.79 3.77
C TYR A 116 25.50 -7.96 3.15
N MET A 117 25.95 -8.92 3.97
CA MET A 117 26.68 -10.10 3.51
C MET A 117 25.89 -10.92 2.49
N ASN A 118 24.56 -11.01 2.62
CA ASN A 118 23.71 -11.76 1.69
C ASN A 118 23.58 -11.10 0.31
N HIS A 119 23.97 -9.83 0.16
CA HIS A 119 23.98 -9.17 -1.14
C HIS A 119 25.36 -9.20 -1.80
N MET A 120 26.45 -9.39 -1.05
CA MET A 120 27.78 -9.55 -1.66
C MET A 120 27.83 -10.78 -2.57
N GLU A 121 27.14 -11.86 -2.19
CA GLU A 121 26.97 -13.05 -3.03
C GLU A 121 26.19 -12.72 -4.32
N VAL A 122 25.09 -11.95 -4.20
CA VAL A 122 24.30 -11.46 -5.34
C VAL A 122 25.14 -10.65 -6.33
N PHE A 123 26.13 -9.90 -5.85
CA PHE A 123 27.05 -9.11 -6.68
C PHE A 123 28.22 -9.92 -7.26
N SER A 124 28.52 -11.09 -6.69
CA SER A 124 29.62 -11.95 -7.12
C SER A 124 29.22 -13.03 -8.12
N GLU A 125 27.92 -13.33 -8.22
CA GLU A 125 27.37 -14.36 -9.09
C GLU A 125 26.68 -13.76 -10.33
N ASN A 126 26.43 -14.60 -11.34
CA ASN A 126 25.66 -14.17 -12.51
C ASN A 126 24.23 -13.85 -12.08
N GLN A 127 23.72 -12.69 -12.47
CA GLN A 127 22.33 -12.32 -12.25
C GLN A 127 21.74 -11.91 -13.59
N ASP A 128 20.60 -12.51 -13.97
CA ASP A 128 19.86 -12.12 -15.16
C ASP A 128 18.81 -11.06 -14.85
N ILE A 129 18.11 -11.27 -13.73
CA ILE A 129 17.06 -10.38 -13.24
C ILE A 129 17.36 -9.97 -11.80
N VAL A 130 17.28 -8.67 -11.53
CA VAL A 130 17.27 -8.14 -10.16
C VAL A 130 15.94 -7.49 -9.85
N VAL A 131 15.27 -7.97 -8.80
CA VAL A 131 14.09 -7.34 -8.23
C VAL A 131 14.46 -6.55 -6.99
N ALA A 132 14.26 -5.24 -7.01
CA ALA A 132 14.75 -4.37 -5.97
C ALA A 132 13.71 -3.40 -5.40
N THR A 133 13.90 -3.04 -4.13
CA THR A 133 13.24 -1.86 -3.55
C THR A 133 14.01 -0.60 -3.90
N THR A 134 13.32 0.44 -4.37
CA THR A 134 13.92 1.68 -4.87
C THR A 134 15.01 2.25 -3.97
N GLY A 135 14.70 2.51 -2.70
CA GLY A 135 15.65 3.14 -1.78
C GLY A 135 16.92 2.33 -1.54
N ARG A 136 16.82 0.99 -1.46
CA ARG A 136 18.01 0.14 -1.24
C ARG A 136 18.88 0.05 -2.48
N LEU A 137 18.26 -0.06 -3.66
CA LEU A 137 19.02 -0.10 -4.90
C LEU A 137 19.77 1.22 -5.13
N LEU A 138 19.09 2.35 -4.92
CA LEU A 138 19.71 3.67 -5.07
C LEU A 138 20.93 3.84 -4.15
N GLN A 139 20.86 3.32 -2.93
CA GLN A 139 22.00 3.30 -2.03
C GLN A 139 23.18 2.53 -2.66
N TYR A 140 22.95 1.33 -3.20
CA TYR A 140 24.01 0.53 -3.82
C TYR A 140 24.58 1.14 -5.09
N ILE A 141 23.77 1.81 -5.88
CA ILE A 141 24.23 2.59 -7.03
C ILE A 141 25.15 3.73 -6.57
N LYS A 142 24.74 4.50 -5.55
CA LYS A 142 25.53 5.60 -4.98
C LYS A 142 26.84 5.17 -4.32
N GLU A 143 26.87 3.94 -3.80
CA GLU A 143 28.06 3.32 -3.22
C GLU A 143 28.91 2.57 -4.27
N GLU A 144 28.58 2.68 -5.57
CA GLU A 144 29.25 2.00 -6.69
C GLU A 144 29.27 0.46 -6.57
N ASN A 145 28.33 -0.10 -5.81
CA ASN A 145 28.20 -1.54 -5.56
C ASN A 145 27.31 -2.25 -6.59
N PHE A 146 26.55 -1.51 -7.41
CA PHE A 146 25.64 -2.08 -8.41
C PHE A 146 25.93 -1.47 -9.79
N ASP A 147 26.14 -2.31 -10.81
CA ASP A 147 26.37 -1.87 -12.18
C ASP A 147 25.06 -1.84 -12.98
N CYS A 148 24.66 -0.64 -13.42
CA CYS A 148 23.47 -0.39 -14.24
C CYS A 148 23.73 -0.44 -15.76
N HIS A 149 24.98 -0.56 -16.22
CA HIS A 149 25.33 -0.39 -17.64
C HIS A 149 24.74 -1.47 -18.55
N ALA A 150 24.62 -2.71 -18.05
CA ALA A 150 24.09 -3.83 -18.81
C ALA A 150 22.56 -3.96 -18.74
N VAL A 151 21.88 -3.08 -18.00
CA VAL A 151 20.42 -3.13 -17.90
C VAL A 151 19.81 -2.75 -19.25
N GLU A 152 19.10 -3.69 -19.85
CA GLU A 152 18.41 -3.58 -21.12
C GLU A 152 16.92 -3.25 -20.94
N THR A 153 16.31 -3.72 -19.85
CA THR A 153 14.91 -3.44 -19.53
C THR A 153 14.75 -2.95 -18.10
N LEU A 154 14.07 -1.81 -17.94
CA LEU A 154 13.67 -1.26 -16.64
C LEU A 154 12.17 -1.44 -16.44
N ILE A 155 11.77 -2.06 -15.34
CA ILE A 155 10.37 -2.32 -15.01
C ILE A 155 10.02 -1.63 -13.69
N LEU A 156 8.89 -0.92 -13.65
CA LEU A 156 8.36 -0.28 -12.46
C LEU A 156 7.02 -0.92 -12.10
N ASP A 157 6.95 -1.65 -11.00
CA ASP A 157 5.70 -2.25 -10.51
C ASP A 157 5.12 -1.45 -9.34
N GLU A 158 3.81 -1.21 -9.38
CA GLU A 158 3.08 -0.31 -8.46
C GLU A 158 3.67 1.11 -8.42
N ALA A 159 3.82 1.73 -9.60
CA ALA A 159 4.41 3.07 -9.75
C ALA A 159 3.63 4.16 -9.01
N ASP A 160 2.29 4.12 -9.01
CA ASP A 160 1.43 4.97 -8.18
C ASP A 160 1.85 4.96 -6.70
N ARG A 161 2.14 3.77 -6.16
CA ARG A 161 2.58 3.62 -4.77
C ARG A 161 3.97 4.14 -4.53
N MET A 162 4.87 4.00 -5.50
CA MET A 162 6.20 4.58 -5.40
C MET A 162 6.14 6.11 -5.32
N LEU A 163 5.26 6.74 -6.10
CA LEU A 163 5.00 8.18 -6.04
C LEU A 163 4.40 8.62 -4.70
N ASP A 164 3.41 7.88 -4.20
CA ASP A 164 2.81 8.09 -2.87
C ASP A 164 3.85 8.04 -1.73
N MET A 165 4.90 7.24 -1.89
CA MET A 165 6.00 7.10 -0.94
C MET A 165 7.10 8.16 -1.11
N GLY A 166 6.98 9.02 -2.13
CA GLY A 166 7.95 10.08 -2.42
C GLY A 166 9.17 9.61 -3.20
N PHE A 167 9.13 8.44 -3.84
CA PHE A 167 10.27 7.88 -4.56
C PHE A 167 10.45 8.41 -6.00
N ALA A 168 9.68 9.42 -6.41
CA ALA A 168 9.74 9.95 -7.78
C ALA A 168 11.17 10.32 -8.21
N GLN A 169 11.86 11.13 -7.41
CA GLN A 169 13.23 11.57 -7.69
C GLN A 169 14.24 10.42 -7.63
N ASP A 170 14.05 9.49 -6.71
CA ASP A 170 14.92 8.31 -6.56
C ASP A 170 14.83 7.42 -7.80
N ILE A 171 13.63 7.25 -8.36
CA ILE A 171 13.42 6.46 -9.57
C ILE A 171 13.95 7.17 -10.80
N GLU A 172 13.73 8.47 -10.93
CA GLU A 172 14.31 9.28 -12.02
C GLU A 172 15.84 9.18 -12.03
N HIS A 173 16.47 9.15 -10.85
CA HIS A 173 17.91 8.91 -10.72
C HIS A 173 18.30 7.52 -11.22
N ILE A 174 17.62 6.45 -10.77
CA ILE A 174 17.88 5.08 -11.23
C ILE A 174 17.67 4.94 -12.76
N ALA A 175 16.65 5.61 -13.31
CA ALA A 175 16.39 5.66 -14.74
C ALA A 175 17.51 6.39 -15.49
N GLY A 176 18.12 7.42 -14.89
CA GLY A 176 19.31 8.09 -15.43
C GLY A 176 20.55 7.19 -15.46
N GLU A 177 20.73 6.33 -14.46
CA GLU A 177 21.85 5.38 -14.38
C GLU A 177 21.66 4.19 -15.34
N THR A 178 20.41 3.82 -15.64
CA THR A 178 20.05 2.78 -16.63
C THR A 178 19.82 3.36 -18.03
N ARG A 179 20.61 4.36 -18.43
CA ARG A 179 20.41 5.12 -19.70
C ARG A 179 20.56 4.33 -21.00
N TRP A 180 21.21 3.16 -20.97
CA TRP A 180 21.41 2.32 -22.17
C TRP A 180 20.31 1.28 -22.38
N ARG A 181 19.33 1.24 -21.48
CA ARG A 181 18.16 0.37 -21.62
C ARG A 181 17.45 0.62 -22.95
N LYS A 182 16.85 -0.44 -23.49
CA LYS A 182 16.07 -0.43 -24.74
C LYS A 182 14.58 -0.35 -24.49
N GLN A 183 14.14 -0.75 -23.30
CA GLN A 183 12.73 -0.83 -22.96
C GLN A 183 12.49 -0.39 -21.52
N THR A 184 11.41 0.34 -21.32
CA THR A 184 10.87 0.70 -20.02
C THR A 184 9.40 0.27 -19.93
N MET A 185 9.05 -0.42 -18.87
CA MET A 185 7.67 -0.83 -18.61
C MET A 185 7.21 -0.29 -17.26
N LEU A 186 6.08 0.41 -17.24
CA LEU A 186 5.51 0.99 -16.02
C LEU A 186 4.12 0.41 -15.78
N PHE A 187 3.95 -0.25 -14.64
CA PHE A 187 2.69 -0.84 -14.22
C PHE A 187 2.15 -0.18 -12.96
N SER A 188 0.87 0.20 -13.02
CA SER A 188 0.17 0.90 -11.94
C SER A 188 -1.21 0.28 -11.69
N ALA A 189 -1.77 0.45 -10.49
CA ALA A 189 -3.17 0.07 -10.26
C ALA A 189 -4.12 1.11 -10.84
N THR A 190 -3.68 2.37 -10.86
CA THR A 190 -4.41 3.50 -11.41
C THR A 190 -3.51 4.40 -12.25
N LEU A 191 -4.08 5.00 -13.29
CA LEU A 191 -3.46 6.12 -14.04
C LEU A 191 -4.16 7.45 -13.74
N GLU A 192 -5.00 7.47 -12.70
CA GLU A 192 -5.72 8.68 -12.31
C GLU A 192 -4.83 9.60 -11.47
N GLY A 193 -4.69 10.84 -11.95
CA GLY A 193 -3.91 11.89 -11.31
C GLY A 193 -2.77 12.36 -12.21
N ASP A 194 -2.57 13.66 -12.25
CA ASP A 194 -1.56 14.28 -13.13
C ASP A 194 -0.15 13.77 -12.78
N ALA A 195 0.12 13.50 -11.49
CA ALA A 195 1.43 13.04 -11.04
C ALA A 195 1.90 11.73 -11.67
N ILE A 196 1.03 10.73 -11.89
CA ILE A 196 1.44 9.45 -12.49
C ILE A 196 1.62 9.58 -14.01
N LYS A 197 0.81 10.43 -14.67
CA LYS A 197 0.94 10.72 -16.10
C LYS A 197 2.22 11.50 -16.39
N ASP A 198 2.44 12.60 -15.67
CA ASP A 198 3.65 13.41 -15.78
C ASP A 198 4.90 12.57 -15.50
N PHE A 199 4.80 11.60 -14.58
CA PHE A 199 5.91 10.70 -14.26
C PHE A 199 6.16 9.67 -15.37
N ALA A 200 5.12 9.10 -15.96
CA ALA A 200 5.24 8.18 -17.09
C ALA A 200 5.85 8.88 -18.32
N GLU A 201 5.41 10.10 -18.64
CA GLU A 201 5.95 10.90 -19.75
C GLU A 201 7.44 11.21 -19.61
N ARG A 202 7.97 11.29 -18.38
CA ARG A 202 9.41 11.53 -18.14
C ARG A 202 10.26 10.26 -18.26
N LEU A 203 9.67 9.08 -18.14
CA LEU A 203 10.40 7.82 -18.05
C LEU A 203 10.28 6.95 -19.30
N LEU A 204 9.15 7.03 -20.00
CA LEU A 204 8.78 6.19 -21.13
C LEU A 204 8.97 6.93 -22.46
N GLU A 205 9.29 6.20 -23.51
CA GLU A 205 9.40 6.71 -24.90
C GLU A 205 8.34 6.07 -25.80
N ASP A 206 7.40 6.89 -26.31
CA ASP A 206 6.24 6.46 -27.13
C ASP A 206 5.58 5.15 -26.62
N PRO A 207 5.12 5.10 -25.35
CA PRO A 207 4.64 3.87 -24.75
C PRO A 207 3.31 3.41 -25.34
N VAL A 208 3.14 2.10 -25.45
CA VAL A 208 1.82 1.51 -25.67
C VAL A 208 1.04 1.57 -24.36
N GLU A 209 0.01 2.41 -24.33
CA GLU A 209 -0.90 2.49 -23.20
C GLU A 209 -1.88 1.32 -23.20
N VAL A 210 -1.85 0.54 -22.12
CA VAL A 210 -2.74 -0.60 -21.92
C VAL A 210 -3.53 -0.40 -20.65
N SER A 211 -4.85 -0.26 -20.78
CA SER A 211 -5.75 -0.24 -19.64
C SER A 211 -6.63 -1.47 -19.64
N ALA A 212 -6.57 -2.25 -18.56
CA ALA A 212 -7.51 -3.32 -18.30
C ALA A 212 -8.37 -2.92 -17.10
N ASP A 213 -9.47 -2.23 -17.39
CA ASP A 213 -10.51 -2.03 -16.40
C ASP A 213 -11.08 -3.39 -15.98
N PRO A 214 -11.26 -3.64 -14.67
CA PRO A 214 -11.95 -4.83 -14.23
C PRO A 214 -13.35 -4.82 -14.85
N SER A 215 -13.70 -5.94 -15.48
CA SER A 215 -15.04 -6.12 -16.04
C SER A 215 -16.10 -5.83 -14.96
N THR A 216 -17.29 -5.37 -15.34
CA THR A 216 -18.38 -5.15 -14.36
C THR A 216 -18.64 -6.40 -13.51
N ARG A 217 -18.40 -7.59 -14.06
CA ARG A 217 -18.49 -8.88 -13.36
C ARG A 217 -17.41 -9.04 -12.29
N GLU A 218 -16.19 -8.55 -12.52
CA GLU A 218 -15.08 -8.57 -11.55
C GLU A 218 -15.25 -7.54 -10.44
N ARG A 219 -15.69 -6.31 -10.77
CA ARG A 219 -16.03 -5.29 -9.75
C ARG A 219 -17.09 -5.81 -8.77
N LYS A 220 -18.08 -6.54 -9.29
CA LYS A 220 -19.14 -7.16 -8.48
C LYS A 220 -18.72 -8.37 -7.65
N LYS A 221 -17.47 -8.86 -7.74
CA LYS A 221 -16.97 -9.97 -6.90
C LYS A 221 -16.73 -9.53 -5.45
N ILE A 222 -16.47 -8.24 -5.22
CA ILE A 222 -16.28 -7.68 -3.89
C ILE A 222 -17.60 -7.04 -3.45
N HIS A 223 -18.24 -7.62 -2.43
CA HIS A 223 -19.41 -7.04 -1.81
C HIS A 223 -19.00 -5.94 -0.86
N GLN A 224 -19.46 -4.72 -1.12
CA GLN A 224 -19.05 -3.54 -0.36
C GLN A 224 -20.21 -3.00 0.49
N PHE A 225 -19.98 -2.88 1.79
CA PHE A 225 -20.96 -2.39 2.75
C PHE A 225 -20.35 -1.34 3.66
N TYR A 226 -21.20 -0.49 4.23
CA TYR A 226 -20.80 0.35 5.36
C TYR A 226 -21.78 0.24 6.53
N TYR A 227 -21.24 0.35 7.74
CA TYR A 227 -21.99 0.44 8.98
C TYR A 227 -21.69 1.79 9.63
N ARG A 228 -22.74 2.48 10.07
CA ARG A 228 -22.58 3.76 10.79
C ARG A 228 -22.30 3.47 12.27
N ALA A 229 -21.21 4.01 12.79
CA ALA A 229 -20.91 4.01 14.21
C ALA A 229 -21.13 5.41 14.81
N ASP A 230 -21.59 5.47 16.06
CA ASP A 230 -21.79 6.74 16.78
C ASP A 230 -20.46 7.25 17.36
N ASP A 231 -19.69 6.35 17.95
CA ASP A 231 -18.41 6.60 18.61
C ASP A 231 -17.47 5.40 18.42
N ILE A 232 -16.30 5.48 19.05
CA ILE A 232 -15.25 4.48 18.90
C ILE A 232 -15.55 3.16 19.61
N GLU A 233 -16.26 3.19 20.73
CA GLU A 233 -16.62 2.00 21.50
C GLU A 233 -17.66 1.20 20.71
N HIS A 234 -18.66 1.89 20.17
CA HIS A 234 -19.67 1.33 19.28
C HIS A 234 -19.03 0.74 18.03
N LYS A 235 -18.10 1.47 17.40
CA LYS A 235 -17.34 1.01 16.23
C LYS A 235 -16.56 -0.28 16.51
N THR A 236 -15.95 -0.36 17.69
CA THR A 236 -15.18 -1.54 18.12
C THR A 236 -16.11 -2.72 18.39
N ALA A 237 -17.26 -2.50 19.03
CA ALA A 237 -18.28 -3.52 19.23
C ALA A 237 -18.81 -4.09 17.91
N MET A 238 -19.07 -3.22 16.92
CA MET A 238 -19.46 -3.65 15.56
C MET A 238 -18.38 -4.51 14.91
N LEU A 239 -17.12 -4.10 14.98
CA LEU A 239 -16.02 -4.89 14.43
C LEU A 239 -15.95 -6.28 15.07
N ILE A 240 -16.03 -6.35 16.41
CA ILE A 240 -15.99 -7.62 17.15
C ILE A 240 -17.15 -8.53 16.73
N HIS A 241 -18.36 -7.98 16.61
CA HIS A 241 -19.53 -8.73 16.17
C HIS A 241 -19.32 -9.32 14.77
N LEU A 242 -18.85 -8.50 13.82
CA LEU A 242 -18.63 -8.93 12.44
C LEU A 242 -17.48 -9.94 12.30
N LEU A 243 -16.40 -9.79 13.08
CA LEU A 243 -15.27 -10.72 13.06
C LEU A 243 -15.59 -12.09 13.68
N LYS A 244 -16.62 -12.19 14.51
CA LYS A 244 -17.08 -13.47 15.09
C LYS A 244 -18.01 -14.25 14.16
N GLN A 245 -18.42 -13.66 13.04
CA GLN A 245 -19.26 -14.34 12.06
C GLN A 245 -18.47 -15.43 11.33
N PRO A 246 -19.07 -16.61 11.05
CA PRO A 246 -18.38 -17.74 10.44
C PRO A 246 -17.85 -17.44 9.02
N GLU A 247 -18.43 -16.46 8.33
CA GLU A 247 -18.00 -16.02 7.01
C GLU A 247 -16.63 -15.29 7.05
N ALA A 248 -16.25 -14.73 8.20
CA ALA A 248 -15.01 -13.98 8.40
C ALA A 248 -13.80 -14.91 8.66
N THR A 249 -13.53 -15.82 7.71
CA THR A 249 -12.47 -16.85 7.84
C THR A 249 -11.07 -16.26 7.93
N ARG A 250 -10.78 -15.25 7.09
CA ARG A 250 -9.52 -14.50 7.09
C ARG A 250 -9.80 -13.04 6.80
N SER A 251 -9.33 -12.17 7.68
CA SER A 251 -9.72 -10.76 7.73
C SER A 251 -8.51 -9.83 7.86
N ILE A 252 -8.53 -8.73 7.11
CA ILE A 252 -7.58 -7.62 7.28
C ILE A 252 -8.35 -6.39 7.78
N VAL A 253 -7.89 -5.81 8.88
CA VAL A 253 -8.47 -4.62 9.51
C VAL A 253 -7.52 -3.44 9.33
N PHE A 254 -7.94 -2.46 8.54
CA PHE A 254 -7.16 -1.27 8.27
C PHE A 254 -7.47 -0.13 9.23
N VAL A 255 -6.43 0.41 9.84
CA VAL A 255 -6.47 1.59 10.71
C VAL A 255 -5.57 2.69 10.17
N ARG A 256 -5.87 3.95 10.53
CA ARG A 256 -5.16 5.12 9.99
C ARG A 256 -3.86 5.41 10.74
N LYS A 257 -3.85 5.24 12.06
CA LYS A 257 -2.75 5.62 12.96
C LYS A 257 -2.03 4.40 13.49
N ARG A 258 -0.71 4.53 13.74
CA ARG A 258 0.12 3.45 14.29
C ARG A 258 -0.29 3.09 15.70
N GLU A 259 -0.58 4.07 16.55
CA GLU A 259 -1.02 3.87 17.92
C GLU A 259 -2.31 3.04 17.97
N ARG A 260 -3.22 3.30 17.01
CA ARG A 260 -4.49 2.58 16.88
C ARG A 260 -4.32 1.10 16.52
N VAL A 261 -3.22 0.72 15.86
CA VAL A 261 -2.92 -0.70 15.57
C VAL A 261 -2.82 -1.49 16.87
N HIS A 262 -2.02 -0.97 17.82
CA HIS A 262 -1.77 -1.64 19.10
C HIS A 262 -3.00 -1.62 20.01
N GLU A 263 -3.70 -0.49 20.08
CA GLU A 263 -4.96 -0.35 20.83
C GLU A 263 -5.99 -1.37 20.34
N LEU A 264 -6.25 -1.41 19.03
CA LEU A 264 -7.26 -2.28 18.45
C LEU A 264 -6.88 -3.76 18.58
N ALA A 265 -5.61 -4.10 18.34
CA ALA A 265 -5.11 -5.46 18.56
C ALA A 265 -5.27 -5.92 20.02
N GLY A 266 -5.12 -4.99 20.98
CA GLY A 266 -5.39 -5.22 22.40
C GLY A 266 -6.87 -5.46 22.69
N TRP A 267 -7.76 -4.59 22.20
CA TRP A 267 -9.21 -4.72 22.37
C TRP A 267 -9.75 -6.02 21.77
N LEU A 268 -9.28 -6.39 20.58
CA LEU A 268 -9.67 -7.65 19.93
C LEU A 268 -9.21 -8.87 20.75
N ARG A 269 -8.00 -8.84 21.32
CA ARG A 269 -7.52 -9.92 22.21
C ARG A 269 -8.36 -10.05 23.48
N GLN A 270 -8.73 -8.93 24.10
CA GLN A 270 -9.61 -8.91 25.27
C GLN A 270 -11.00 -9.48 24.94
N ALA A 271 -11.48 -9.30 23.70
CA ALA A 271 -12.74 -9.85 23.21
C ALA A 271 -12.65 -11.34 22.77
N GLY A 272 -11.50 -11.99 22.96
CA GLY A 272 -11.25 -13.39 22.60
C GLY A 272 -10.87 -13.62 21.14
N ILE A 273 -10.53 -12.58 20.39
CA ILE A 273 -10.17 -12.67 18.96
C ILE A 273 -8.65 -12.66 18.82
N ASN A 274 -8.10 -13.83 18.46
CA ASN A 274 -6.69 -13.97 18.14
C ASN A 274 -6.36 -13.18 16.87
N ASN A 275 -5.41 -12.26 16.97
CA ASN A 275 -4.98 -11.40 15.89
C ASN A 275 -3.46 -11.25 15.87
N CYS A 276 -2.94 -10.87 14.70
CA CYS A 276 -1.62 -10.29 14.55
C CYS A 276 -1.74 -8.86 14.06
N TYR A 277 -0.65 -8.11 14.09
CA TYR A 277 -0.62 -6.76 13.57
C TYR A 277 0.64 -6.47 12.76
N LEU A 278 0.55 -5.46 11.90
CA LEU A 278 1.65 -4.95 11.10
C LEU A 278 1.75 -3.43 11.21
N GLU A 279 2.94 -2.95 11.54
CA GLU A 279 3.32 -1.54 11.52
C GLU A 279 4.62 -1.33 10.73
N GLY A 280 4.86 -0.11 10.25
CA GLY A 280 5.93 0.17 9.27
C GLY A 280 7.37 -0.04 9.78
N GLU A 281 7.63 0.11 11.08
CA GLU A 281 8.97 -0.04 11.66
C GLU A 281 9.22 -1.43 12.26
N MET A 282 8.36 -2.42 11.98
CA MET A 282 8.59 -3.78 12.45
C MET A 282 9.84 -4.39 11.85
N VAL A 283 10.61 -5.08 12.70
CA VAL A 283 11.71 -5.93 12.25
C VAL A 283 11.17 -7.01 11.30
N GLN A 284 11.86 -7.22 10.18
CA GLN A 284 11.38 -8.07 9.08
C GLN A 284 11.00 -9.48 9.53
N ASN A 285 11.80 -10.12 10.40
CA ASN A 285 11.50 -11.46 10.90
C ASN A 285 10.14 -11.52 11.62
N LYS A 286 9.82 -10.51 12.45
CA LYS A 286 8.51 -10.42 13.13
C LYS A 286 7.37 -10.18 12.15
N ARG A 287 7.62 -9.39 11.11
CA ARG A 287 6.65 -9.13 10.03
C ARG A 287 6.35 -10.40 9.24
N ASN A 288 7.39 -11.15 8.85
CA ASN A 288 7.26 -12.44 8.17
C ASN A 288 6.53 -13.46 9.06
N GLU A 289 6.84 -13.51 10.35
CA GLU A 289 6.15 -14.36 11.31
C GLU A 289 4.66 -13.99 11.43
N ALA A 290 4.33 -12.69 11.51
CA ALA A 290 2.94 -12.23 11.60
C ALA A 290 2.13 -12.61 10.35
N ILE A 291 2.71 -12.47 9.15
CA ILE A 291 2.11 -12.89 7.89
C ILE A 291 1.96 -14.41 7.87
N LYS A 292 3.01 -15.17 8.22
CA LYS A 292 2.97 -16.63 8.27
C LYS A 292 1.89 -17.16 9.20
N ARG A 293 1.73 -16.57 10.39
CA ARG A 293 0.66 -16.95 11.34
C ARG A 293 -0.74 -16.79 10.75
N LEU A 294 -0.95 -15.76 9.92
CA LEU A 294 -2.22 -15.53 9.24
C LEU A 294 -2.42 -16.51 8.08
N THR A 295 -1.38 -16.75 7.28
CA THR A 295 -1.42 -17.69 6.14
C THR A 295 -1.61 -19.14 6.59
N ASP A 296 -0.95 -19.55 7.68
CA ASP A 296 -1.09 -20.87 8.31
C ASP A 296 -2.45 -21.04 9.03
N GLY A 297 -3.25 -19.99 9.19
CA GLY A 297 -4.53 -20.04 9.91
C GLY A 297 -4.42 -20.10 11.43
N ARG A 298 -3.24 -19.81 12.01
CA ARG A 298 -3.06 -19.73 13.48
C ARG A 298 -3.74 -18.51 14.07
N VAL A 299 -3.87 -17.45 13.26
CA VAL A 299 -4.69 -16.28 13.53
C VAL A 299 -5.53 -15.98 12.29
N ASN A 300 -6.71 -15.40 12.48
CA ASN A 300 -7.64 -15.12 11.38
C ASN A 300 -7.75 -13.62 11.09
N VAL A 301 -7.17 -12.77 11.94
CA VAL A 301 -7.29 -11.31 11.86
C VAL A 301 -5.92 -10.66 11.84
N LEU A 302 -5.69 -9.81 10.85
CA LEU A 302 -4.52 -8.95 10.73
C LEU A 302 -4.92 -7.48 10.86
N VAL A 303 -4.39 -6.77 11.85
CA VAL A 303 -4.57 -5.32 12.00
C VAL A 303 -3.38 -4.58 11.39
N ALA A 304 -3.60 -3.66 10.46
CA ALA A 304 -2.50 -2.97 9.78
C ALA A 304 -2.82 -1.51 9.42
N THR A 305 -1.78 -0.71 9.25
CA THR A 305 -1.89 0.59 8.56
C THR A 305 -1.76 0.41 7.06
N ASP A 306 -2.19 1.41 6.28
CA ASP A 306 -1.99 1.43 4.83
C ASP A 306 -0.54 1.15 4.44
N VAL A 307 0.41 1.86 5.07
CA VAL A 307 1.84 1.70 4.81
C VAL A 307 2.30 0.28 5.11
N ALA A 308 1.85 -0.29 6.23
CA ALA A 308 2.29 -1.60 6.65
C ALA A 308 1.67 -2.73 5.82
N ALA A 309 0.46 -2.57 5.28
CA ALA A 309 -0.21 -3.61 4.49
C ALA A 309 -0.01 -3.48 2.96
N ARG A 310 0.69 -2.44 2.50
CA ARG A 310 1.12 -2.33 1.09
C ARG A 310 2.06 -3.48 0.73
N GLY A 311 1.90 -4.00 -0.49
CA GLY A 311 2.74 -5.09 -1.01
C GLY A 311 2.54 -6.46 -0.37
N ILE A 312 1.62 -6.62 0.60
CA ILE A 312 1.36 -7.94 1.16
C ILE A 312 0.36 -8.68 0.27
N ASP A 313 0.77 -9.84 -0.24
CA ASP A 313 -0.09 -10.83 -0.85
C ASP A 313 -0.44 -11.88 0.20
N ILE A 314 -1.70 -11.85 0.63
CA ILE A 314 -2.26 -12.86 1.51
C ILE A 314 -3.32 -13.56 0.66
N PRO A 315 -3.14 -14.86 0.35
CA PRO A 315 -4.17 -15.61 -0.36
C PRO A 315 -5.43 -15.72 0.50
N ASP A 316 -6.58 -15.91 -0.13
CA ASP A 316 -7.84 -16.25 0.55
C ASP A 316 -8.34 -15.27 1.62
N VAL A 317 -8.04 -13.97 1.50
CA VAL A 317 -8.68 -12.96 2.37
C VAL A 317 -10.16 -12.90 2.04
N SER A 318 -11.00 -13.33 2.98
CA SER A 318 -12.46 -13.30 2.86
C SER A 318 -13.04 -11.90 3.09
N HIS A 319 -12.48 -11.17 4.05
CA HIS A 319 -13.03 -9.90 4.52
C HIS A 319 -11.95 -8.82 4.66
N VAL A 320 -12.27 -7.61 4.22
CA VAL A 320 -11.49 -6.41 4.47
C VAL A 320 -12.33 -5.45 5.29
N PHE A 321 -11.84 -5.05 6.44
CA PHE A 321 -12.48 -4.08 7.32
C PHE A 321 -11.74 -2.74 7.25
N ASN A 322 -12.39 -1.70 6.76
CA ASN A 322 -11.93 -0.33 6.95
C ASN A 322 -12.42 0.13 8.32
N PHE A 323 -11.61 -0.10 9.35
CA PHE A 323 -11.90 0.43 10.67
C PHE A 323 -11.78 1.95 10.66
N ASP A 324 -10.77 2.52 10.00
CA ASP A 324 -10.74 3.96 9.69
C ASP A 324 -10.88 4.17 8.19
N MET A 325 -11.73 5.11 7.75
CA MET A 325 -11.85 5.37 6.32
C MET A 325 -10.53 5.92 5.72
N PRO A 326 -10.12 5.43 4.53
CA PRO A 326 -8.95 5.96 3.82
C PRO A 326 -9.19 7.40 3.36
N ARG A 327 -8.10 8.14 3.15
CA ARG A 327 -8.16 9.58 2.78
C ARG A 327 -8.46 9.83 1.30
N SER A 328 -8.08 8.89 0.44
CA SER A 328 -8.28 8.92 -1.02
C SER A 328 -9.12 7.71 -1.47
N GLY A 329 -9.76 7.85 -2.64
CA GLY A 329 -10.47 6.75 -3.29
C GLY A 329 -9.53 5.65 -3.77
N ASP A 330 -8.35 6.02 -4.27
CA ASP A 330 -7.29 5.06 -4.61
C ASP A 330 -6.90 4.15 -3.43
N ALA A 331 -6.61 4.74 -2.27
CA ALA A 331 -6.29 3.96 -1.08
C ALA A 331 -7.45 3.04 -0.66
N TYR A 332 -8.70 3.46 -0.88
CA TYR A 332 -9.86 2.59 -0.69
C TYR A 332 -9.83 1.38 -1.63
N LEU A 333 -9.64 1.61 -2.93
CA LEU A 333 -9.56 0.56 -3.93
C LEU A 333 -8.44 -0.45 -3.59
N HIS A 334 -7.28 0.07 -3.18
CA HIS A 334 -6.13 -0.73 -2.76
C HIS A 334 -6.37 -1.61 -1.54
N ARG A 335 -7.15 -1.13 -0.57
CA ARG A 335 -7.55 -1.91 0.61
C ARG A 335 -8.52 -3.01 0.23
N ILE A 336 -9.60 -2.69 -0.49
CA ILE A 336 -10.61 -3.70 -0.84
C ILE A 336 -10.05 -4.73 -1.81
N GLY A 337 -9.08 -4.38 -2.66
CA GLY A 337 -8.35 -5.30 -3.54
C GLY A 337 -7.45 -6.31 -2.80
N ARG A 338 -7.41 -6.28 -1.46
CA ARG A 338 -6.83 -7.37 -0.67
C ARG A 338 -7.74 -8.59 -0.60
N THR A 339 -9.04 -8.44 -0.85
CA THR A 339 -9.99 -9.55 -1.02
C THR A 339 -10.38 -9.73 -2.48
N GLY A 340 -11.11 -10.81 -2.81
CA GLY A 340 -11.61 -11.07 -4.16
C GLY A 340 -10.55 -11.46 -5.21
N ARG A 341 -9.35 -11.85 -4.77
CA ARG A 341 -8.24 -12.27 -5.65
C ARG A 341 -8.52 -13.61 -6.35
N ALA A 342 -7.93 -13.79 -7.53
CA ALA A 342 -8.05 -15.00 -8.36
C ALA A 342 -9.52 -15.38 -8.67
N GLY A 343 -10.40 -14.39 -8.76
CA GLY A 343 -11.81 -14.58 -9.11
C GLY A 343 -12.73 -15.06 -7.99
N ARG A 344 -12.23 -15.22 -6.75
CA ARG A 344 -13.06 -15.50 -5.57
C ARG A 344 -13.96 -14.31 -5.22
N LYS A 345 -15.03 -14.58 -4.46
CA LYS A 345 -15.85 -13.53 -3.84
C LYS A 345 -15.16 -13.00 -2.59
N GLY A 346 -15.36 -11.73 -2.31
CA GLY A 346 -14.82 -11.05 -1.14
C GLY A 346 -15.82 -10.09 -0.55
N THR A 347 -15.63 -9.70 0.71
CA THR A 347 -16.46 -8.68 1.36
C THR A 347 -15.60 -7.56 1.91
N ALA A 348 -15.90 -6.32 1.54
CA ALA A 348 -15.30 -5.13 2.12
C ALA A 348 -16.32 -4.38 2.98
N ILE A 349 -15.98 -4.16 4.25
CA ILE A 349 -16.85 -3.51 5.22
C ILE A 349 -16.18 -2.25 5.74
N SER A 350 -16.86 -1.12 5.63
CA SER A 350 -16.40 0.15 6.21
C SER A 350 -17.18 0.52 7.46
N LEU A 351 -16.48 0.80 8.55
CA LEU A 351 -17.06 1.32 9.78
C LEU A 351 -16.90 2.85 9.79
N VAL A 352 -18.02 3.56 9.73
CA VAL A 352 -18.04 5.00 9.43
C VAL A 352 -18.60 5.78 10.61
N GLU A 353 -17.75 6.61 11.20
CA GLU A 353 -18.16 7.63 12.17
C GLU A 353 -18.62 8.92 11.44
N ALA A 354 -19.27 9.83 12.16
CA ALA A 354 -19.77 11.09 11.59
C ALA A 354 -18.70 11.90 10.84
N HIS A 355 -17.46 11.89 11.32
CA HIS A 355 -16.35 12.64 10.71
C HIS A 355 -15.78 11.97 9.45
N ASP A 356 -15.99 10.67 9.26
CA ASP A 356 -15.53 9.90 8.11
C ASP A 356 -16.53 9.94 6.93
N HIS A 357 -17.74 10.50 7.12
CA HIS A 357 -18.80 10.49 6.10
C HIS A 357 -18.39 11.20 4.79
N LEU A 358 -17.56 12.26 4.86
CA LEU A 358 -17.02 12.90 3.66
C LEU A 358 -16.04 11.98 2.90
N LEU A 359 -15.29 11.13 3.61
CA LEU A 359 -14.38 10.16 3.00
C LEU A 359 -15.16 9.01 2.35
N LEU A 360 -16.28 8.60 2.95
CA LEU A 360 -17.23 7.66 2.34
C LEU A 360 -17.73 8.17 0.98
N GLY A 361 -18.15 9.44 0.91
CA GLY A 361 -18.58 10.05 -0.35
C GLY A 361 -17.47 10.09 -1.41
N LYS A 362 -16.21 10.32 -1.02
CA LYS A 362 -15.07 10.25 -1.94
C LYS A 362 -14.84 8.83 -2.46
N ALA A 363 -14.90 7.83 -1.60
CA ALA A 363 -14.74 6.43 -1.99
C ALA A 363 -15.84 5.97 -2.95
N SER A 364 -17.11 6.26 -2.65
CA SER A 364 -18.24 5.91 -3.53
C SER A 364 -18.14 6.55 -4.91
N ARG A 365 -17.71 7.83 -4.99
CA ARG A 365 -17.50 8.50 -6.28
C ARG A 365 -16.36 7.91 -7.08
N TYR A 366 -15.29 7.51 -6.39
CA TYR A 366 -14.11 6.93 -7.03
C TYR A 366 -14.42 5.57 -7.67
N ILE A 367 -15.23 4.76 -6.99
CA ILE A 367 -15.61 3.42 -7.48
C ILE A 367 -16.77 3.50 -8.49
N ASP A 368 -17.40 4.67 -8.60
CA ASP A 368 -18.63 4.89 -9.36
C ASP A 368 -19.78 3.95 -8.93
N GLU A 369 -19.83 3.60 -7.64
CA GLU A 369 -20.88 2.76 -7.07
C GLU A 369 -21.25 3.23 -5.64
N PRO A 370 -22.55 3.33 -5.30
CA PRO A 370 -22.97 3.68 -3.96
C PRO A 370 -22.73 2.52 -2.99
N LEU A 371 -21.97 2.78 -1.92
CA LEU A 371 -21.78 1.84 -0.82
C LEU A 371 -23.09 1.59 -0.08
N LYS A 372 -23.51 0.33 0.02
CA LYS A 372 -24.78 -0.05 0.66
C LYS A 372 -24.67 0.02 2.17
N ALA A 373 -25.60 0.76 2.80
CA ALA A 373 -25.70 0.82 4.24
C ALA A 373 -26.22 -0.51 4.81
N ARG A 374 -25.61 -1.00 5.87
CA ARG A 374 -26.13 -2.10 6.69
C ARG A 374 -26.18 -1.70 8.16
N VAL A 375 -27.01 -2.42 8.89
CA VAL A 375 -27.26 -2.20 10.31
C VAL A 375 -27.22 -3.57 11.00
N ILE A 376 -26.59 -3.61 12.17
CA ILE A 376 -26.64 -4.77 13.07
C ILE A 376 -27.76 -4.47 14.05
N ASP A 377 -28.76 -5.35 14.16
CA ASP A 377 -29.97 -5.04 14.93
C ASP A 377 -29.71 -4.78 16.41
N GLU A 378 -28.74 -5.48 17.00
CA GLU A 378 -28.31 -5.31 18.39
C GLU A 378 -27.44 -4.05 18.61
N LEU A 379 -26.82 -3.53 17.55
CA LEU A 379 -25.87 -2.41 17.58
C LEU A 379 -26.36 -1.28 16.65
N ARG A 380 -27.62 -0.86 16.85
CA ARG A 380 -28.22 0.20 16.04
C ARG A 380 -27.65 1.57 16.45
N PRO A 381 -27.10 2.36 15.50
CA PRO A 381 -26.62 3.70 15.80
C PRO A 381 -27.75 4.65 16.20
N THR A 382 -27.54 5.31 17.33
CA THR A 382 -28.48 6.24 17.99
C THR A 382 -28.48 7.62 17.35
N THR A 383 -27.34 8.05 16.77
CA THR A 383 -27.22 9.35 16.12
C THR A 383 -27.83 9.33 14.72
N ARG A 384 -28.29 10.48 14.21
CA ARG A 384 -28.82 10.57 12.84
C ARG A 384 -27.67 10.54 11.82
N ALA A 385 -27.92 9.95 10.65
CA ALA A 385 -26.97 9.99 9.54
C ALA A 385 -26.64 11.47 9.17
N PRO A 386 -25.35 11.81 8.99
CA PRO A 386 -24.98 13.11 8.43
C PRO A 386 -25.66 13.30 7.07
N SER A 387 -26.19 14.49 6.78
CA SER A 387 -26.78 14.76 5.46
C SER A 387 -25.68 14.98 4.42
N GLU A 388 -25.83 14.40 3.22
CA GLU A 388 -24.91 14.62 2.09
C GLU A 388 -24.79 16.09 1.70
N LYS A 389 -25.77 16.92 2.06
CA LYS A 389 -25.76 18.38 1.86
C LYS A 389 -24.81 19.13 2.79
N SER A 390 -24.23 18.47 3.79
CA SER A 390 -23.15 19.00 4.61
C SER A 390 -21.80 18.86 3.91
N ASN A 391 -21.67 19.39 2.70
CA ASN A 391 -20.37 19.83 2.21
C ASN A 391 -19.82 20.76 3.29
N GLY A 392 -18.67 20.45 3.90
CA GLY A 392 -18.12 21.03 5.15
C GLY A 392 -17.93 22.56 5.22
N LYS A 393 -18.63 23.34 4.41
CA LYS A 393 -18.89 24.76 4.59
C LYS A 393 -19.91 24.95 5.73
N PRO A 394 -19.52 25.55 6.87
CA PRO A 394 -20.48 25.93 7.89
C PRO A 394 -21.57 26.80 7.27
N SER A 395 -22.84 26.58 7.66
CA SER A 395 -23.97 27.33 7.10
C SER A 395 -23.75 28.85 7.24
N LYS A 396 -24.34 29.66 6.36
CA LYS A 396 -24.26 31.13 6.45
C LYS A 396 -24.58 31.64 7.87
N LYS A 397 -25.49 30.98 8.59
CA LYS A 397 -25.82 31.28 10.00
C LYS A 397 -24.67 30.99 10.96
N VAL A 398 -23.95 29.88 10.80
CA VAL A 398 -22.79 29.52 11.64
C VAL A 398 -21.59 30.43 11.37
N LEU A 399 -21.37 30.81 10.11
CA LEU A 399 -20.34 31.79 9.72
C LEU A 399 -20.65 33.18 10.29
N ALA A 400 -21.91 33.65 10.20
CA ALA A 400 -22.33 34.92 10.78
C ALA A 400 -22.15 34.95 12.31
N LYS A 401 -22.54 33.86 13.00
CA LYS A 401 -22.38 33.75 14.46
C LYS A 401 -20.91 33.71 14.91
N ARG A 402 -20.02 33.12 14.10
CA ARG A 402 -18.56 33.16 14.33
C ARG A 402 -17.97 34.56 14.07
N ALA A 403 -18.47 35.28 13.07
CA ALA A 403 -18.07 36.65 12.79
C ALA A 403 -18.49 37.61 13.91
N GLU A 404 -19.73 37.51 14.41
CA GLU A 404 -20.19 38.27 15.58
C GLU A 404 -19.36 37.99 16.83
N LYS A 405 -19.02 36.72 17.08
CA LYS A 405 -18.21 36.35 18.24
C LYS A 405 -16.79 36.92 18.15
N LYS A 406 -16.19 36.94 16.96
CA LYS A 406 -14.90 37.59 16.68
C LYS A 406 -14.96 39.12 16.78
N ALA A 407 -16.09 39.74 16.40
CA ALA A 407 -16.30 41.18 16.56
C ALA A 407 -16.39 41.56 18.05
N LYS A 408 -17.17 40.80 18.84
CA LYS A 408 -17.27 40.99 20.30
C LYS A 408 -15.96 40.73 21.05
N GLU A 409 -15.08 39.86 20.54
CA GLU A 409 -13.74 39.67 21.11
C GLU A 409 -12.76 40.79 20.76
N LYS A 410 -12.95 41.50 19.64
CA LYS A 410 -12.13 42.67 19.27
C LYS A 410 -12.49 43.93 20.04
N GLU A 411 -13.74 44.07 20.50
CA GLU A 411 -14.19 45.20 21.32
C GLU A 411 -13.77 45.13 22.79
N LYS A 412 -13.34 43.97 23.30
CA LYS A 412 -12.81 43.90 24.66
C LYS A 412 -11.38 44.46 24.67
N PRO A 413 -11.08 45.53 25.44
CA PRO A 413 -9.74 46.08 25.50
C PRO A 413 -8.77 45.01 26.00
N ARG A 414 -7.82 44.61 25.14
CA ARG A 414 -6.74 43.70 25.52
C ARG A 414 -5.84 44.39 26.54
N VAL A 415 -6.05 44.12 27.82
CA VAL A 415 -5.08 44.46 28.86
C VAL A 415 -3.81 43.66 28.59
N LYS A 416 -2.76 44.31 28.07
CA LYS A 416 -1.44 43.71 27.88
C LYS A 416 -0.81 43.45 29.25
N LYS A 417 -1.05 42.27 29.84
CA LYS A 417 -0.20 41.79 30.93
C LYS A 417 1.18 41.47 30.35
N ARG A 418 2.19 42.26 30.74
CA ARG A 418 3.58 42.01 30.36
C ARG A 418 4.06 40.74 31.07
N HIS A 419 4.80 39.90 30.35
CA HIS A 419 5.26 38.59 30.81
C HIS A 419 6.16 38.63 32.07
N ARG A 420 6.63 39.83 32.46
CA ARG A 420 7.45 40.08 33.66
C ARG A 420 6.62 40.05 34.96
N ASP A 421 5.34 40.42 34.90
CA ASP A 421 4.46 40.48 36.07
C ASP A 421 3.89 39.10 36.45
N ALA A 422 3.92 38.14 35.53
CA ALA A 422 3.46 36.77 35.77
C ALA A 422 4.54 35.84 36.38
N LYS A 423 5.82 36.26 36.39
CA LYS A 423 6.95 35.39 36.80
C LYS A 423 7.35 35.50 38.28
N ASN A 424 6.71 36.37 39.07
CA ASN A 424 7.05 36.57 40.49
C ASN A 424 5.98 36.06 41.48
N ILE A 425 5.22 35.04 41.10
CA ILE A 425 4.39 34.29 42.05
C ILE A 425 4.98 32.87 42.15
N GLY A 426 6.03 32.73 42.95
CA GLY A 426 6.62 31.42 43.21
C GLY A 426 7.95 31.44 43.97
N LYS A 427 7.86 31.29 45.29
CA LYS A 427 8.90 30.87 46.25
C LYS A 427 10.00 31.88 46.58
N ARG A 428 9.71 32.75 47.55
CA ARG A 428 10.74 33.40 48.39
C ARG A 428 11.46 32.29 49.18
N ARG A 429 12.74 32.02 48.87
CA ARG A 429 13.62 31.20 49.71
C ARG A 429 13.69 31.83 51.10
N LYS A 430 13.33 31.09 52.15
CA LYS A 430 13.67 31.45 53.54
C LYS A 430 15.19 31.31 53.69
N PRO A 431 15.93 32.34 54.16
CA PRO A 431 17.31 32.18 54.56
C PRO A 431 17.37 31.36 55.86
N SER A 432 18.23 30.35 55.87
CA SER A 432 18.69 29.67 57.08
C SER A 432 19.77 30.54 57.76
N GLY A 433 19.54 30.96 59.00
CA GLY A 433 20.60 31.49 59.87
C GLY A 433 20.25 32.76 60.65
N ALA A 434 19.83 32.58 61.91
CA ALA A 434 20.09 33.45 63.07
C ALA A 434 19.53 32.70 64.28
N ALA A 435 20.35 31.86 64.92
CA ALA A 435 21.12 32.26 66.09
C ALA A 435 20.22 32.65 67.27
N THR A 436 20.05 31.66 68.14
CA THR A 436 19.65 31.73 69.54
C THR A 436 20.22 32.97 70.24
N GLN A 437 19.35 33.79 70.83
CA GLN A 437 19.73 34.61 71.98
C GLN A 437 18.56 34.65 72.98
N GLN A 438 18.92 34.27 74.21
CA GLN A 438 18.13 34.30 75.43
C GLN A 438 17.76 35.74 75.84
N SER A 439 16.59 35.89 76.43
CA SER A 439 16.31 36.70 77.64
C SER A 439 14.79 36.58 77.91
N ASP A 440 14.37 35.78 78.88
CA ASP A 440 14.21 36.11 80.31
C ASP A 440 12.97 36.96 80.64
N LYS A 441 12.26 36.46 81.67
CA LYS A 441 11.17 37.06 82.48
C LYS A 441 9.78 37.04 81.83
N GLU A 442 8.71 36.60 82.50
CA GLU A 442 8.45 36.34 83.93
C GLU A 442 7.35 35.27 84.04
#